data_AF-D4VQN1-F1
#
_entry.id   AF-D4VQN1-F1
#
_cell.length_a   1.000
_cell.length_b   1.000
_cell.length_c   1.000
_cell.angle_alpha   90.00
_cell.angle_beta   90.00
_cell.angle_gamma   90.00
#
_symmetry.space_group_name_H-M   'P 1'
#
loop_
_entity.id
_entity.type
_entity.pdbx_description
1 polymer ?
#
loop_
_entity_poly.entity_id
_entity_poly.type
_entity_poly.pdbx_seq_one_letter_code
_entity_poly.pdbx_strand_id
1 'polypeptide(L)' 'MLYGNAMIAFHKQDGTFCLEKGTLVGYEKFFHREFNITAQQESIIYWSEEQKGWRRFMIGNLMEWKAIV' A
#
# COMPACT_ATOMS: atom_id res chain seq x y z
N MET A 1 14.80 2.21 2.16
CA MET A 1 14.10 1.30 3.09
C MET A 1 14.24 -0.15 2.60
N LEU A 2 14.54 -1.07 3.50
CA LEU A 2 14.96 -2.47 3.22
C LEU A 2 13.78 -3.44 3.01
N TYR A 3 12.65 -2.98 2.45
CA TYR A 3 11.41 -3.77 2.45
C TYR A 3 10.77 -3.77 1.08
N GLY A 4 11.17 -4.76 0.28
CA GLY A 4 10.71 -4.92 -1.10
C GLY A 4 9.23 -5.24 -1.22
N ASN A 5 8.58 -5.75 -0.16
CA ASN A 5 7.16 -6.04 -0.11
C ASN A 5 6.63 -5.95 1.33
N ALA A 6 5.35 -5.65 1.49
CA ALA A 6 4.60 -5.74 2.73
C ALA A 6 3.31 -6.53 2.51
N MET A 7 2.85 -7.23 3.54
CA MET A 7 1.47 -7.70 3.62
C MET A 7 0.60 -6.55 4.11
N ILE A 8 -0.49 -6.25 3.41
CA ILE A 8 -1.36 -5.10 3.67
C ILE A 8 -2.78 -5.61 3.89
N ALA A 9 -3.31 -5.39 5.09
CA ALA A 9 -4.68 -5.70 5.47
C ALA A 9 -5.52 -4.41 5.50
N PHE A 10 -6.59 -4.36 4.72
CA PHE A 10 -7.48 -3.20 4.65
C PHE A 10 -8.91 -3.58 4.28
N HIS A 11 -9.86 -2.67 4.55
CA HIS A 11 -11.22 -2.78 4.03
C HIS A 11 -11.40 -1.99 2.72
N LYS A 12 -12.09 -2.59 1.75
CA LYS A 12 -12.62 -1.86 0.60
C LYS A 12 -13.73 -0.91 1.05
N GLN A 13 -14.09 0.04 0.19
CA GLN A 13 -15.18 0.99 0.47
C GLN A 13 -16.54 0.30 0.65
N ASP A 14 -16.72 -0.89 0.08
CA ASP A 14 -17.91 -1.75 0.27
C ASP A 14 -17.87 -2.58 1.57
N GLY A 15 -16.83 -2.42 2.40
CA GLY A 15 -16.64 -3.18 3.64
C GLY A 15 -15.91 -4.52 3.46
N THR A 16 -15.64 -4.97 2.23
CA THR A 16 -14.95 -6.24 1.99
C THR A 16 -13.54 -6.21 2.55
N PHE A 17 -13.18 -7.21 3.35
CA PHE A 17 -11.82 -7.41 3.83
C PHE A 17 -10.88 -7.80 2.69
N CYS A 18 -9.68 -7.23 2.66
CA CYS A 18 -8.62 -7.53 1.70
C CYS A 18 -7.29 -7.71 2.43
N LEU A 19 -6.55 -8.74 2.02
CA LEU A 19 -5.19 -9.01 2.46
C LEU A 19 -4.33 -9.26 1.22
N GLU A 20 -3.45 -8.31 0.90
CA GLU A 20 -2.65 -8.39 -0.32
C GLU A 20 -1.17 -8.17 -0.02
N LYS A 21 -0.31 -8.79 -0.82
CA LYS A 21 1.11 -8.47 -0.88
C LYS A 21 1.32 -7.28 -1.82
N GLY A 22 2.03 -6.26 -1.36
CA GLY A 22 2.31 -5.09 -2.18
C GLY A 22 3.63 -4.39 -1.89
N THR A 23 4.08 -3.56 -2.83
CA THR A 23 5.32 -2.78 -2.70
C THR A 23 5.11 -1.29 -2.87
N LEU A 24 5.83 -0.52 -2.05
CA LEU A 24 5.96 0.93 -2.18
C LEU A 24 7.19 1.33 -3.00
N VAL A 25 8.12 0.39 -3.24
CA VAL A 25 9.35 0.67 -4.01
C VAL A 25 9.02 1.09 -5.45
N GLY A 26 7.98 0.50 -6.04
CA GLY A 26 7.55 0.92 -7.36
C GLY A 26 7.10 2.39 -7.37
N TYR A 27 6.54 2.92 -6.27
CA TYR A 27 5.97 4.26 -6.23
C TYR A 27 7.11 5.26 -6.36
N GLU A 28 8.14 5.13 -5.52
CA GLU A 28 9.26 6.05 -5.54
C GLU A 28 10.04 6.00 -6.86
N LYS A 29 10.21 4.79 -7.43
CA LYS A 29 10.85 4.62 -8.73
C LYS A 29 10.04 5.19 -9.88
N PHE A 30 8.72 5.00 -9.88
CA PHE A 30 7.85 5.39 -10.99
C PHE A 30 7.49 6.88 -10.95
N PHE A 31 7.34 7.44 -9.75
CA PHE A 31 6.96 8.85 -9.55
C PHE A 31 8.15 9.75 -9.21
N HIS A 32 9.35 9.20 -9.03
CA HIS A 32 10.57 9.93 -8.63
C HIS A 32 10.37 10.78 -7.37
N ARG A 33 9.60 10.27 -6.40
CA ARG A 33 9.22 10.96 -5.17
C ARG A 33 9.32 10.00 -3.99
N GLU A 34 9.88 10.46 -2.88
CA GLU A 34 9.87 9.69 -1.64
C GLU A 34 8.45 9.48 -1.14
N PHE A 35 8.16 8.27 -0.69
CA PHE A 35 6.87 7.95 -0.10
C PHE A 35 6.85 8.39 1.36
N ASN A 36 6.16 9.49 1.63
CA ASN A 36 5.99 10.03 2.98
C ASN A 36 4.53 9.85 3.40
N ILE A 37 4.24 8.89 4.29
CA ILE A 37 2.93 8.82 4.95
C ILE A 37 2.83 10.03 5.87
N THR A 38 2.11 11.05 5.42
CA THR A 38 1.75 12.20 6.26
C THR A 38 0.30 12.09 6.69
N ALA A 39 -0.07 12.68 7.82
CA ALA A 39 -1.45 12.71 8.30
C ALA A 39 -2.42 13.42 7.34
N GLN A 40 -1.91 14.20 6.37
CA GLN A 40 -2.70 14.83 5.32
C GLN A 40 -3.06 13.88 4.18
N GLN A 41 -2.42 12.72 4.09
CA GLN A 41 -2.60 11.80 2.99
C GLN A 41 -3.82 10.91 3.22
N GLU A 42 -4.89 11.16 2.47
CA GLU A 42 -6.15 10.43 2.61
C GLU A 42 -6.07 8.97 2.16
N SER A 43 -5.09 8.63 1.30
CA SER A 43 -4.99 7.32 0.68
C SER A 43 -3.56 6.85 0.44
N ILE A 44 -3.36 5.54 0.53
CA ILE A 44 -2.08 4.88 0.28
C ILE A 44 -2.11 4.28 -1.11
N ILE A 45 -1.08 4.57 -1.91
CA ILE A 45 -0.86 3.97 -3.23
C ILE A 45 0.22 2.91 -3.08
N TYR A 46 -0.03 1.73 -3.64
CA TYR A 46 0.91 0.62 -3.62
C TYR A 46 0.82 -0.18 -4.92
N TRP A 47 1.87 -0.92 -5.24
CA TRP A 47 1.83 -1.90 -6.31
C TRP A 47 1.38 -3.25 -5.74
N SER A 48 0.26 -3.78 -6.20
CA SER A 48 -0.25 -5.10 -5.79
C SER A 48 0.50 -6.19 -6.56
N GLU A 49 1.18 -7.09 -5.86
CA GLU A 49 1.86 -8.23 -6.47
C GLU A 49 0.87 -9.28 -6.98
N GLU A 50 -0.30 -9.38 -6.34
CA GLU A 50 -1.36 -10.31 -6.71
C GLU A 50 -2.09 -9.86 -7.97
N GLN A 51 -2.41 -8.57 -8.04
CA GLN A 51 -3.14 -8.00 -9.19
C GLN A 51 -2.23 -7.44 -10.28
N LYS A 52 -0.90 -7.48 -10.08
CA LYS A 52 0.14 -6.94 -10.97
C LYS A 52 -0.17 -5.53 -11.48
N GLY A 53 -0.51 -4.64 -10.55
CA GLY A 53 -0.93 -3.28 -10.89
C GLY A 53 -0.94 -2.30 -9.72
N TRP A 54 -0.96 -1.00 -10.05
CA TRP A 54 -1.12 0.08 -9.08
C TRP A 54 -2.51 0.05 -8.46
N ARG A 55 -2.57 0.09 -7.13
CA ARG A 55 -3.78 0.09 -6.33
C ARG A 55 -3.72 1.20 -5.29
N ARG A 56 -4.91 1.55 -4.78
CA ARG A 56 -5.10 2.61 -3.79
C ARG A 56 -6.20 2.23 -2.82
N PHE A 57 -5.99 2.50 -1.54
CA PHE A 57 -7.02 2.41 -0.50
C PHE A 57 -6.94 3.62 0.44
N MET A 58 -8.04 3.94 1.10
CA MET A 58 -8.08 5.05 2.06
C MET A 58 -7.29 4.67 3.31
N ILE A 59 -6.51 5.61 3.87
CA ILE A 59 -5.71 5.33 5.06
C ILE A 59 -6.58 4.93 6.26
N GLY A 60 -7.79 5.50 6.36
CA GLY A 60 -8.77 5.13 7.39
C GLY A 60 -9.28 3.68 7.28
N ASN A 61 -9.04 3.01 6.15
CA ASN A 61 -9.38 1.62 5.96
C ASN A 61 -8.22 0.66 6.25
N LEU A 62 -7.02 1.19 6.57
CA LEU A 62 -5.86 0.38 6.94
C LEU A 62 -6.13 -0.29 8.28
N MET A 63 -5.99 -1.62 8.32
CA MET A 63 -6.04 -2.36 9.58
C MET A 63 -4.64 -2.68 10.09
N GLU A 64 -3.83 -3.29 9.24
CA GLU A 64 -2.46 -3.65 9.58
C GLU A 64 -1.60 -3.71 8.33
N TRP A 65 -0.31 -3.42 8.48
CA TRP A 65 0.68 -3.74 7.46
C TRP A 65 1.92 -4.35 8.11
N LYS A 66 2.52 -5.33 7.45
CA LYS A 66 3.72 -5.99 7.96
C LYS A 66 4.73 -6.15 6.85
N ALA A 67 5.92 -5.60 7.05
CA ALA A 67 7.03 -5.78 6.13
C ALA A 67 7.37 -7.28 6.02
N ILE A 68 7.57 -7.74 4.80
CA ILE A 68 8.07 -9.08 4.52
C ILE A 68 9.58 -8.93 4.34
N VAL A 69 10.33 -9.33 5.36
CA VAL A 69 11.81 -9.30 5.41
C VAL A 69 12.38 -10.56 4.80
#